data_AF-A0A377PEK3-F1
#
_entry.id   AF-A0A377PEK3-F1
#
_cell.length_a   1.000
_cell.length_b   1.000
_cell.length_c   1.000
_cell.angle_alpha   90.00
_cell.angle_beta   90.00
_cell.angle_gamma   90.00
#
_symmetry.space_group_name_H-M   'P 1'
#
loop_
_entity.id
_entity.type
_entity.pdbx_description
1 polymer ?
#
loop_
_entity_poly.entity_id
_entity_poly.type
_entity_poly.pdbx_seq_one_letter_code
_entity_poly.pdbx_strand_id
1 'polypeptide(L)'
;MITSLKHYWKPLTLIALMAFSLWGAYSAGYHNADTSWRLKWVLRDKNDSDALTQRQVEARTEEQRRQRVINKVIQNASQQIYAAHNDAVSANAAASRLHEQTDKLAQRLADRERACGSPTTHRGQTASGTQLLAELFKRADEEAGRMAAIADEARVRGLACEQAYSGLVPDR
;
A
#
# COMPACT_ATOMS: atom_id res chain seq x y z
N MET A 1 61.99 35.36 63.53
CA MET A 1 60.96 34.79 62.63
C MET A 1 59.63 35.57 62.61
N ILE A 2 59.26 36.30 63.68
CA ILE A 2 57.96 37.02 63.80
C ILE A 2 57.96 38.41 63.11
N THR A 3 59.11 39.06 62.93
CA THR A 3 59.21 40.41 62.34
C THR A 3 59.04 40.44 60.81
N SER A 4 59.46 39.37 60.10
CA SER A 4 59.20 39.22 58.67
C SER A 4 57.71 39.14 58.37
N LEU A 5 56.92 38.48 59.24
CA LEU A 5 55.48 38.32 59.09
C LEU A 5 54.71 39.66 59.11
N LYS A 6 55.14 40.63 59.93
CA LYS A 6 54.53 41.97 60.00
C LYS A 6 54.85 42.86 58.79
N HIS A 7 56.01 42.65 58.15
CA HIS A 7 56.41 43.44 56.97
C HIS A 7 55.69 42.95 55.70
N TYR A 8 55.49 41.63 55.57
CA TYR A 8 54.80 41.02 54.43
C TYR A 8 53.26 41.03 54.53
N TRP A 9 52.68 41.36 55.69
CA TRP A 9 51.22 41.40 55.83
C TRP A 9 50.56 42.51 54.97
N LYS A 10 51.20 43.68 54.85
CA LYS A 10 50.71 44.78 54.02
C LYS A 10 50.64 44.46 52.51
N PRO A 11 51.68 43.88 51.86
CA PRO A 11 51.55 43.48 50.45
C PRO A 11 50.56 42.33 50.25
N LEU A 12 50.41 41.43 51.23
CA LEU A 12 49.48 40.30 51.15
C LEU A 12 48.01 40.75 51.17
N THR A 13 47.67 41.75 52.00
CA THR A 13 46.32 42.35 51.99
C THR A 13 46.02 43.09 50.69
N LEU A 14 47.00 43.79 50.11
CA LEU A 14 46.86 44.46 48.81
C LEU A 14 46.64 43.46 47.67
N ILE A 15 47.39 42.36 47.63
CA ILE A 15 47.21 41.29 46.64
C ILE A 15 45.82 40.63 46.80
N ALA A 16 45.40 40.36 48.04
CA ALA A 16 44.08 39.78 48.31
C ALA A 16 42.93 40.69 47.84
N LEU A 17 43.04 42.01 48.06
CA LEU A 17 42.04 42.97 47.57
C LEU A 17 41.99 43.03 46.04
N MET A 18 43.15 43.02 45.38
CA MET A 18 43.20 43.00 43.92
C MET A 18 42.59 41.70 43.36
N ALA A 19 42.92 40.55 43.93
CA ALA A 19 42.37 39.27 43.53
C ALA A 19 40.85 39.22 43.73
N PHE A 20 40.34 39.73 44.84
CA PHE A 20 38.90 39.80 45.11
C PHE A 20 38.17 40.73 44.13
N SER A 21 38.76 41.88 43.79
CA SER A 21 38.21 42.80 42.78
C SER A 21 38.14 42.16 41.40
N LEU A 22 39.21 41.49 40.96
CA LEU A 22 39.25 40.76 39.69
C LEU A 22 38.24 39.60 39.68
N TRP A 23 38.10 38.87 40.79
CA TRP A 23 37.12 37.80 40.94
C TRP A 23 35.67 38.31 40.82
N GLY A 24 35.34 39.42 41.49
CA GLY A 24 34.03 40.06 41.39
C GLY A 24 33.68 40.48 39.95
N ALA A 25 34.61 41.15 39.26
CA ALA A 25 34.42 41.54 37.87
C ALA A 25 34.28 40.34 36.92
N TYR A 26 35.12 39.31 37.09
CA TYR A 26 35.06 38.08 36.30
C TYR A 26 33.75 37.31 36.52
N SER A 27 33.36 37.09 37.77
CA SER A 27 32.13 36.36 38.11
C SER A 27 30.86 37.03 37.61
N ALA A 28 30.77 38.36 37.71
CA ALA A 28 29.64 39.12 37.16
C ALA A 28 29.60 39.02 35.62
N GLY A 29 30.75 39.14 34.96
CA GLY A 29 30.86 38.96 33.51
C GLY A 29 30.50 37.54 33.06
N TYR A 30 30.99 36.52 33.77
CA TYR A 30 30.68 35.12 33.54
C TYR A 30 29.19 34.84 33.71
N HIS A 31 28.55 35.36 34.75
CA HIS A 31 27.12 35.16 34.99
C HIS A 31 26.25 35.79 33.87
N ASN A 32 26.59 37.00 33.42
CA ASN A 32 25.92 37.64 32.29
C ASN A 32 26.12 36.87 30.98
N ALA A 33 27.35 36.41 30.72
CA ALA A 33 27.64 35.58 29.56
C ALA A 33 26.88 34.25 29.62
N ASP A 34 26.96 33.52 30.75
CA ASP A 34 26.32 32.24 30.97
C ASP A 34 24.79 32.32 30.80
N THR A 35 24.14 33.31 31.42
CA THR A 35 22.70 33.53 31.25
C THR A 35 22.31 33.84 29.80
N SER A 36 23.06 34.70 29.11
CA SER A 36 22.82 35.02 27.70
C SER A 36 23.01 33.81 26.78
N TRP A 37 24.01 32.97 27.05
CA TRP A 37 24.25 31.74 26.31
C TRP A 37 23.16 30.70 26.59
N ARG A 38 22.80 30.48 27.86
CA ARG A 38 21.70 29.58 28.24
C ARG A 38 20.40 29.96 27.54
N LEU A 39 20.06 31.24 27.49
CA LEU A 39 18.86 31.70 26.79
C LEU A 39 18.89 31.36 25.30
N LYS A 40 20.04 31.57 24.63
CA LYS A 40 20.22 31.19 23.22
C LYS A 40 20.07 29.68 23.01
N TRP A 41 20.64 28.86 23.90
CA TRP A 41 20.51 27.40 23.82
C TRP A 41 19.06 26.95 23.99
N VAL A 42 18.35 27.46 25.01
CA VAL A 42 16.93 27.12 25.21
C VAL A 42 16.06 27.55 24.04
N LEU A 43 16.28 28.75 23.48
CA LEU A 43 15.55 29.21 22.31
C LEU A 43 15.82 28.33 21.09
N ARG A 44 17.09 27.95 20.88
CA ARG A 44 17.47 27.05 19.79
C ARG A 44 16.86 25.66 19.96
N ASP A 45 16.96 25.08 21.15
CA ASP A 45 16.42 23.74 21.43
C ASP A 45 14.89 23.73 21.29
N LYS A 46 14.21 24.83 21.69
CA LYS A 46 12.79 25.04 21.42
C LYS A 46 12.51 25.07 19.93
N ASN A 47 13.20 25.91 19.16
CA ASN A 47 13.02 26.01 17.71
C ASN A 47 13.30 24.68 17.00
N ASP A 48 14.32 23.94 17.44
CA ASP A 48 14.65 22.63 16.92
C ASP A 48 13.53 21.63 17.24
N SER A 49 12.99 21.65 18.46
CA SER A 49 11.84 20.79 18.84
C SER A 49 10.56 21.14 18.06
N ASP A 50 10.28 22.42 17.87
CA ASP A 50 9.12 22.92 17.12
C ASP A 50 9.29 22.55 15.62
N ALA A 51 10.49 22.69 15.05
CA ALA A 51 10.79 22.25 13.69
C ALA A 51 10.70 20.73 13.50
N LEU A 52 11.14 19.94 14.48
CA LEU A 52 11.02 18.48 14.45
C LEU A 52 9.55 18.04 14.49
N THR A 53 8.75 18.62 15.39
CA THR A 53 7.32 18.30 15.48
C THR A 53 6.58 18.68 14.20
N GLN A 54 6.87 19.84 13.62
CA GLN A 54 6.29 20.25 12.34
C GLN A 54 6.62 19.25 11.23
N ARG A 55 7.90 18.87 11.06
CA ARG A 55 8.31 17.87 10.06
C ARG A 55 7.65 16.51 10.27
N GLN A 56 7.48 16.09 11.53
CA GLN A 56 6.77 14.85 11.85
C GLN A 56 5.29 14.92 11.47
N VAL A 57 4.63 16.04 11.74
CA VAL A 57 3.22 16.25 11.35
C VAL A 57 3.09 16.22 9.83
N GLU A 58 3.92 16.98 9.10
CA GLU A 58 3.92 17.00 7.65
C GLU A 58 4.15 15.61 7.05
N ALA A 59 5.13 14.86 7.57
CA ALA A 59 5.39 13.49 7.15
C ALA A 59 4.20 12.56 7.42
N ARG A 60 3.61 12.61 8.62
CA ARG A 60 2.43 11.78 8.95
C ARG A 60 1.21 12.15 8.13
N THR A 61 1.00 13.44 7.83
CA THR A 61 -0.10 13.87 6.95
C THR A 61 0.08 13.30 5.55
N GLU A 62 1.29 13.32 5.00
CA GLU A 62 1.57 12.72 3.70
C GLU A 62 1.44 11.19 3.71
N GLU A 63 1.91 10.51 4.76
CA GLU A 63 1.70 9.07 4.94
C GLU A 63 0.20 8.72 4.98
N GLN A 64 -0.59 9.47 5.75
CA GLN A 64 -2.04 9.28 5.82
C GLN A 64 -2.72 9.56 4.48
N ARG A 65 -2.27 10.57 3.73
CA ARG A 65 -2.77 10.85 2.37
C ARG A 65 -2.55 9.64 1.48
N ARG A 66 -1.32 9.11 1.43
CA ARG A 66 -0.96 7.94 0.62
C ARG A 66 -1.75 6.69 1.02
N GLN A 67 -1.90 6.44 2.32
CA GLN A 67 -2.70 5.32 2.81
C GLN A 67 -4.17 5.44 2.39
N ARG A 68 -4.79 6.63 2.49
CA ARG A 68 -6.17 6.84 2.06
C ARG A 68 -6.36 6.58 0.57
N VAL A 69 -5.41 7.03 -0.26
CA VAL A 69 -5.42 6.76 -1.70
C VAL A 69 -5.37 5.26 -1.97
N ILE A 70 -4.40 4.56 -1.39
CA ILE A 70 -4.24 3.11 -1.59
C ILE A 70 -5.45 2.33 -1.07
N ASN A 71 -5.98 2.68 0.11
CA ASN A 71 -7.16 2.02 0.66
C ASN A 71 -8.38 2.17 -0.26
N LYS A 72 -8.56 3.35 -0.87
CA LYS A 72 -9.63 3.58 -1.84
C LYS A 72 -9.44 2.74 -3.11
N VAL A 73 -8.21 2.65 -3.60
CA VAL A 73 -7.90 1.79 -4.77
C VAL A 73 -8.18 0.33 -4.46
N ILE A 74 -7.75 -0.17 -3.30
CA ILE A 74 -8.01 -1.55 -2.86
C ILE A 74 -9.52 -1.81 -2.76
N GLN A 75 -10.28 -0.90 -2.17
CA GLN A 75 -11.73 -1.03 -2.02
C GLN A 75 -12.44 -1.05 -3.38
N ASN A 76 -12.05 -0.18 -4.30
CA ASN A 76 -12.63 -0.15 -5.65
C ASN A 76 -12.27 -1.41 -6.45
N ALA A 77 -11.02 -1.87 -6.34
CA ALA A 77 -10.56 -3.08 -7.02
C ALA A 77 -11.27 -4.33 -6.48
N SER A 78 -11.43 -4.45 -5.15
CA SER A 78 -12.15 -5.58 -4.57
C SER A 78 -13.60 -5.60 -5.01
N GLN A 79 -14.29 -4.45 -5.03
CA GLN A 79 -15.66 -4.36 -5.53
C GLN A 79 -15.78 -4.78 -7.00
N GLN A 80 -14.83 -4.38 -7.85
CA GLN A 80 -14.79 -4.78 -9.25
C GLN A 80 -14.50 -6.28 -9.43
N ILE A 81 -13.60 -6.86 -8.63
CA ILE A 81 -13.36 -8.31 -8.64
C ILE A 81 -14.63 -9.06 -8.24
N TYR A 82 -15.35 -8.60 -7.20
CA TYR A 82 -16.62 -9.21 -6.80
C TYR A 82 -17.69 -9.12 -7.90
N ALA A 83 -17.78 -7.98 -8.59
CA ALA A 83 -18.70 -7.82 -9.71
C ALA A 83 -18.35 -8.79 -10.86
N ALA A 84 -17.09 -8.80 -11.30
CA ALA A 84 -16.62 -9.71 -12.35
C ALA A 84 -16.84 -11.19 -12.00
N HIS A 85 -16.63 -11.57 -10.73
CA HIS A 85 -16.92 -12.91 -10.26
C HIS A 85 -18.41 -13.25 -10.35
N ASN A 86 -19.29 -12.34 -9.92
CA ASN A 86 -20.74 -12.56 -10.00
C ASN A 86 -21.21 -12.65 -11.46
N ASP A 87 -20.66 -11.82 -12.33
CA ASP A 87 -20.94 -11.86 -13.76
C ASP A 87 -20.50 -13.20 -14.37
N ALA A 88 -19.31 -13.69 -14.01
CA ALA A 88 -18.82 -15.01 -14.43
C ALA A 88 -19.71 -16.15 -13.92
N VAL A 89 -20.18 -16.10 -12.66
CA VAL A 89 -21.15 -17.08 -12.12
C VAL A 89 -22.46 -17.05 -12.92
N SER A 90 -22.95 -15.86 -13.25
CA SER A 90 -24.19 -15.71 -14.03
C SER A 90 -24.06 -16.24 -15.45
N ALA A 91 -22.90 -16.00 -16.09
CA ALA A 91 -22.56 -16.50 -17.42
C ALA A 91 -22.45 -18.03 -17.40
N ASN A 92 -21.76 -18.60 -16.41
CA ASN A 92 -21.65 -20.05 -16.24
C ASN A 92 -23.02 -20.72 -16.03
N ALA A 93 -23.93 -20.09 -15.29
CA ALA A 93 -25.29 -20.59 -15.12
C ALA A 93 -26.09 -20.55 -16.43
N ALA A 94 -25.91 -19.51 -17.25
CA ALA A 94 -26.51 -19.43 -18.59
C ALA A 94 -25.93 -20.48 -19.54
N ALA A 95 -24.61 -20.63 -19.58
CA ALA A 95 -23.89 -21.64 -20.35
C ALA A 95 -24.34 -23.06 -19.98
N SER A 96 -24.44 -23.37 -18.69
CA SER A 96 -24.89 -24.68 -18.22
C SER A 96 -26.30 -25.04 -18.72
N ARG A 97 -27.22 -24.06 -18.70
CA ARG A 97 -28.57 -24.23 -19.26
C ARG A 97 -28.56 -24.42 -20.77
N LEU A 98 -27.67 -23.71 -21.48
CA LEU A 98 -27.50 -23.87 -22.93
C LEU A 98 -26.96 -25.26 -23.26
N HIS A 99 -25.94 -25.73 -22.54
CA HIS A 99 -25.36 -27.07 -22.68
C HIS A 99 -26.41 -28.17 -22.48
N GLU A 100 -27.27 -28.05 -21.47
CA GLU A 100 -28.36 -29.01 -21.26
C GLU A 100 -29.35 -29.04 -22.44
N GLN A 101 -29.66 -27.87 -23.02
CA GLN A 101 -30.54 -27.78 -24.18
C GLN A 101 -29.88 -28.36 -25.44
N THR A 102 -28.59 -28.10 -25.66
CA THR A 102 -27.83 -28.65 -26.79
C THR A 102 -27.68 -30.16 -26.67
N ASP A 103 -27.47 -30.70 -25.47
CA ASP A 103 -27.40 -32.15 -25.25
C ASP A 103 -28.73 -32.83 -25.56
N LYS A 104 -29.85 -32.25 -25.07
CA LYS A 104 -31.20 -32.73 -25.39
C LYS A 104 -31.51 -32.66 -26.88
N LEU A 105 -30.96 -31.67 -27.60
CA LEU A 105 -31.14 -31.55 -29.05
C LEU A 105 -30.28 -32.58 -29.81
N ALA A 106 -29.01 -32.70 -29.44
CA ALA A 106 -28.08 -33.67 -30.02
C ALA A 106 -28.58 -35.11 -29.83
N GLN A 107 -29.10 -35.44 -28.65
CA GLN A 107 -29.70 -36.74 -28.38
C GLN A 107 -30.91 -37.02 -29.28
N ARG A 108 -31.83 -36.05 -29.40
CA ARG A 108 -33.01 -36.18 -30.29
C ARG A 108 -32.64 -36.36 -31.76
N LEU A 109 -31.58 -35.67 -32.22
CA LEU A 109 -31.07 -35.83 -33.59
C LEU A 109 -30.43 -37.20 -33.78
N ALA A 110 -29.60 -37.64 -32.85
CA ALA A 110 -28.99 -38.97 -32.87
C ALA A 110 -30.04 -40.09 -32.88
N ASP A 111 -31.12 -39.96 -32.10
CA ASP A 111 -32.21 -40.94 -32.07
C ASP A 111 -32.96 -40.98 -33.41
N ARG A 112 -33.20 -39.83 -34.05
CA ARG A 112 -33.79 -39.76 -35.40
C ARG A 112 -32.87 -40.39 -36.46
N GLU A 113 -31.57 -40.09 -36.43
CA GLU A 113 -30.60 -40.69 -37.34
C GLU A 113 -30.59 -42.22 -37.23
N ARG A 114 -30.66 -42.75 -36.01
CA ARG A 114 -30.79 -44.20 -35.77
C ARG A 114 -32.12 -44.76 -36.29
N ALA A 115 -33.23 -44.04 -36.14
CA ALA A 115 -34.55 -44.48 -36.58
C ALA A 115 -34.71 -44.44 -38.12
N CYS A 116 -34.02 -43.53 -38.82
CA CYS A 116 -34.07 -43.42 -40.28
C CYS A 116 -32.98 -44.24 -41.02
N GLY A 117 -31.99 -44.78 -40.30
CA GLY A 117 -30.90 -45.57 -40.87
C GLY A 117 -31.28 -47.02 -41.21
N SER A 118 -30.98 -47.46 -42.43
CA SER A 118 -31.11 -48.86 -42.91
C SER A 118 -30.32 -49.86 -42.04
N PRO A 119 -30.78 -51.12 -41.86
CA PRO A 119 -30.11 -52.11 -41.02
C PRO A 119 -28.81 -52.59 -41.70
N THR A 120 -27.74 -51.83 -41.57
CA THR A 120 -26.40 -52.26 -41.98
C THR A 120 -25.54 -52.46 -40.75
N THR A 121 -25.23 -53.74 -40.56
CA THR A 121 -24.29 -54.41 -39.67
C THR A 121 -23.15 -53.55 -39.13
N HIS A 122 -22.89 -53.71 -37.83
CA HIS A 122 -21.70 -53.30 -37.09
C HIS A 122 -21.31 -51.82 -37.18
N ARG A 123 -21.67 -51.06 -36.14
CA ARG A 123 -20.83 -49.98 -35.66
C ARG A 123 -20.89 -49.99 -34.14
N GLY A 124 -19.73 -50.01 -33.49
CA GLY A 124 -19.64 -49.88 -32.03
C GLY A 124 -20.35 -48.62 -31.54
N GLN A 125 -20.52 -48.48 -30.23
CA GLN A 125 -21.21 -47.36 -29.55
C GLN A 125 -20.47 -46.01 -29.71
N THR A 126 -20.11 -45.62 -30.94
CA THR A 126 -19.49 -44.34 -31.24
C THR A 126 -20.56 -43.26 -31.20
N ALA A 127 -20.29 -42.18 -30.45
CA ALA A 127 -21.15 -41.00 -30.42
C ALA A 127 -21.47 -40.52 -31.85
N SER A 128 -22.73 -40.15 -32.10
CA SER A 128 -23.14 -39.54 -33.36
C SER A 128 -22.39 -38.21 -33.57
N GLY A 129 -22.25 -37.77 -34.83
CA GLY A 129 -21.56 -36.51 -35.15
C GLY A 129 -22.16 -35.29 -34.43
N THR A 130 -23.47 -35.31 -34.18
CA THR A 130 -24.18 -34.26 -33.43
C THR A 130 -23.84 -34.26 -31.95
N GLN A 131 -23.67 -35.43 -31.33
CA GLN A 131 -23.21 -35.57 -29.94
C GLN A 131 -21.76 -35.11 -29.77
N LEU A 132 -20.88 -35.43 -30.74
CA LEU A 132 -19.50 -34.94 -30.72
C LEU A 132 -19.44 -33.40 -30.83
N LEU A 133 -20.25 -32.80 -31.70
CA LEU A 133 -20.31 -31.35 -31.84
C LEU A 133 -20.77 -30.66 -30.55
N ALA A 134 -21.77 -31.20 -29.86
CA ALA A 134 -22.24 -30.68 -28.58
C ALA A 134 -21.14 -30.71 -27.50
N GLU A 135 -20.41 -31.82 -27.39
CA GLU A 135 -19.29 -31.96 -26.46
C GLU A 135 -18.14 -30.99 -26.79
N LEU A 136 -17.79 -30.82 -28.07
CA LEU A 136 -16.76 -29.88 -28.51
C LEU A 136 -17.16 -28.43 -28.21
N PHE A 137 -18.42 -28.07 -28.48
CA PHE A 137 -18.95 -26.75 -28.16
C PHE A 137 -18.86 -26.47 -26.67
N LYS A 138 -19.27 -27.43 -25.84
CA LYS A 138 -19.18 -27.32 -24.37
C LYS A 138 -17.77 -27.07 -23.87
N ARG A 139 -16.79 -27.87 -24.33
CA ARG A 139 -15.39 -27.68 -23.93
C ARG A 139 -14.82 -26.34 -24.40
N ALA A 140 -15.19 -25.91 -25.60
CA ALA A 140 -14.76 -24.62 -26.13
C ALA A 140 -15.33 -23.46 -25.30
N ASP A 141 -16.61 -23.53 -24.93
CA ASP A 141 -17.28 -22.53 -24.09
C ASP A 141 -16.71 -22.50 -22.66
N GLU A 142 -16.48 -23.67 -22.04
CA GLU A 142 -15.86 -23.78 -20.72
C GLU A 142 -14.45 -23.15 -20.69
N GLU A 143 -13.63 -23.41 -21.71
CA GLU A 143 -12.30 -22.82 -21.81
C GLU A 143 -12.35 -21.31 -22.10
N ALA A 144 -13.27 -20.86 -22.94
CA ALA A 144 -13.50 -19.44 -23.20
C ALA A 144 -13.92 -18.70 -21.92
N GLY A 145 -14.82 -19.28 -21.12
CA GLY A 145 -15.24 -18.75 -19.83
C GLY A 145 -14.10 -18.67 -18.83
N ARG A 146 -13.24 -19.69 -18.77
CA ARG A 146 -12.04 -19.68 -17.92
C ARG A 146 -11.06 -18.57 -18.32
N MET A 147 -10.84 -18.38 -19.62
CA MET A 147 -9.98 -17.30 -20.13
C MET A 147 -10.56 -15.92 -19.83
N ALA A 148 -11.87 -15.75 -19.99
CA ALA A 148 -12.55 -14.50 -19.67
C ALA A 148 -12.38 -14.14 -18.18
N ALA A 149 -12.60 -15.11 -17.27
CA ALA A 149 -12.42 -14.88 -15.83
C ALA A 149 -10.99 -14.42 -15.47
N ILE A 150 -9.98 -15.06 -16.06
CA ILE A 150 -8.57 -14.67 -15.86
C ILE A 150 -8.31 -13.26 -16.42
N ALA A 151 -8.84 -12.96 -17.60
CA ALA A 151 -8.66 -11.66 -18.25
C ALA A 151 -9.32 -10.53 -17.46
N ASP A 152 -10.54 -10.74 -16.94
CA ASP A 152 -11.24 -9.76 -16.12
C ASP A 152 -10.50 -9.49 -14.81
N GLU A 153 -10.04 -10.54 -14.13
CA GLU A 153 -9.26 -10.39 -12.91
C GLU A 153 -7.92 -9.67 -13.17
N ALA A 154 -7.20 -10.04 -14.23
CA ALA A 154 -5.96 -9.39 -14.63
C ALA A 154 -6.18 -7.91 -14.96
N ARG A 155 -7.28 -7.59 -15.67
CA ARG A 155 -7.66 -6.21 -16.01
C ARG A 155 -7.93 -5.38 -14.77
N VAL A 156 -8.74 -5.88 -13.82
CA VAL A 156 -9.06 -5.13 -12.59
C VAL A 156 -7.79 -4.88 -11.76
N ARG A 157 -6.92 -5.89 -11.63
CA ARG A 157 -5.63 -5.74 -10.94
C ARG A 157 -4.71 -4.72 -11.63
N GLY A 158 -4.64 -4.76 -12.97
CA GLY A 158 -3.86 -3.81 -13.76
C GLY A 158 -4.35 -2.37 -13.57
N LEU A 159 -5.65 -2.14 -13.70
CA LEU A 159 -6.26 -0.83 -13.47
C LEU A 159 -6.05 -0.34 -12.03
N ALA A 160 -6.08 -1.24 -11.04
CA ALA A 160 -5.77 -0.90 -9.66
C ALA A 160 -4.31 -0.43 -9.51
N CYS A 161 -3.35 -1.08 -10.16
CA CYS A 161 -1.94 -0.64 -10.14
C CYS A 161 -1.77 0.74 -10.77
N GLU A 162 -2.41 1.00 -11.92
CA GLU A 162 -2.36 2.30 -12.59
C GLU A 162 -2.96 3.41 -11.70
N GLN A 163 -4.12 3.16 -11.10
CA GLN A 163 -4.79 4.11 -10.21
C GLN A 163 -3.99 4.38 -8.93
N ALA A 164 -3.35 3.34 -8.37
CA ALA A 164 -2.45 3.49 -7.22
C ALA A 164 -1.27 4.39 -7.58
N TYR A 165 -0.64 4.17 -8.74
CA TYR A 165 0.47 5.00 -9.19
C TYR A 165 0.03 6.45 -9.41
N SER A 166 -1.05 6.68 -10.17
CA SER A 166 -1.54 8.02 -10.46
C SER A 166 -1.98 8.79 -9.21
N GLY A 167 -2.54 8.10 -8.21
CA GLY A 167 -2.95 8.76 -6.96
C GLY A 167 -1.79 9.09 -6.01
N LEU A 168 -0.65 8.40 -6.14
CA LEU A 168 0.54 8.64 -5.31
C LEU A 168 1.44 9.74 -5.89
N VAL A 169 1.55 9.82 -7.20
CA VAL A 169 2.37 10.82 -7.90
C VAL A 169 1.62 12.16 -7.91
N PRO A 170 2.25 13.28 -7.50
CA PRO A 170 1.64 14.60 -7.61
C PRO A 170 1.41 14.96 -9.09
N ASP A 171 0.27 15.59 -9.41
CA ASP A 171 0.07 16.21 -10.71
C ASP A 171 1.18 17.24 -10.93
N ARG A 172 1.92 17.07 -12.03
CA ARG A 172 3.10 17.87 -12.37
C ARG A 172 2.70 19.22 -12.96
#